data_AF-A0A540W4U3-F1
#
_entry.id   AF-A0A540W4U3-F1
#
_cell.length_a   1.000
_cell.length_b   1.000
_cell.length_c   1.000
_cell.angle_alpha   90.00
_cell.angle_beta   90.00
_cell.angle_gamma   90.00
#
_symmetry.space_group_name_H-M   'P 1'
#
loop_
_entity.id
_entity.type
_entity.pdbx_description
1 polymer ?
#
loop_
_entity_poly.entity_id
_entity_poly.type
_entity_poly.pdbx_seq_one_letter_code
_entity_poly.pdbx_strand_id
1 'polypeptide(L)'
;MPSGIWPTADVISRTPMRATRRSQPRRAWRRSSPSTMRSTEFPTFLTRLRTTSIGGKTLPDAVYISGPMRGLPNFNYDLFNSVADSLRQSGMVVLNPAENFDGDQSREISEYIRADVQMLLKASMIFLLPGWQDSEGARLEYLVAKALGLEIVHHADADPTEPAEMTAARIVRNGERQAVYGHPSDDFRRTAKEWSAVFGREVQPLEVAIGMVQLKLSRLIGTPGHRDSIIDAIGYMICYERIIQHG
;
A
#
# COMPACT_ATOMS: atom_id res chain seq x y z
N MET A 1 -36.53 -46.19 17.30
CA MET A 1 -36.09 -45.54 18.56
C MET A 1 -35.10 -46.47 19.24
N PRO A 2 -34.04 -46.01 19.93
CA PRO A 2 -33.74 -44.67 20.49
C PRO A 2 -32.54 -43.98 19.76
N SER A 3 -32.33 -42.66 19.70
CA SER A 3 -32.13 -41.58 20.69
C SER A 3 -30.86 -41.71 21.55
N GLY A 4 -29.90 -40.79 21.36
CA GLY A 4 -28.69 -40.59 22.18
C GLY A 4 -27.85 -39.45 21.59
N ILE A 5 -28.14 -38.19 21.90
CA ILE A 5 -27.76 -37.42 23.11
C ILE A 5 -26.27 -37.08 23.12
N TRP A 6 -25.99 -35.80 22.84
CA TRP A 6 -24.71 -35.13 23.09
C TRP A 6 -24.43 -35.08 24.60
N PRO A 7 -23.19 -35.30 25.07
CA PRO A 7 -22.82 -34.95 26.43
C PRO A 7 -22.53 -33.45 26.54
N THR A 8 -23.21 -32.84 27.51
CA THR A 8 -23.04 -31.49 28.03
C THR A 8 -21.74 -31.32 28.80
N ALA A 9 -21.32 -30.06 28.91
CA ALA A 9 -20.18 -29.56 29.66
C ALA A 9 -20.16 -30.02 31.12
N ASP A 10 -18.96 -30.35 31.60
CA ASP A 10 -18.68 -30.42 33.03
C ASP A 10 -17.60 -29.41 33.43
N VAL A 11 -17.95 -28.73 34.52
CA VAL A 11 -17.27 -27.64 35.20
C VAL A 11 -16.12 -28.20 36.02
N ILE A 12 -14.91 -27.65 35.85
CA ILE A 12 -13.83 -27.80 36.83
C ILE A 12 -13.57 -26.43 37.48
N SER A 13 -13.94 -26.36 38.74
CA SER A 13 -13.65 -25.30 39.70
C SER A 13 -12.15 -25.15 39.95
N ARG A 14 -11.64 -23.90 39.98
CA ARG A 14 -10.38 -23.57 40.67
C ARG A 14 -10.50 -22.23 41.40
N THR A 15 -10.25 -22.32 42.69
CA THR A 15 -10.24 -21.31 43.77
C THR A 15 -9.24 -20.16 43.52
N PRO A 16 -9.52 -18.92 43.98
CA PRO A 16 -8.67 -17.77 43.71
C PRO A 16 -7.39 -17.72 44.58
N MET A 17 -6.25 -17.47 43.94
CA MET A 17 -4.97 -17.17 44.60
C MET A 17 -4.95 -15.72 45.12
N ARG A 18 -4.65 -15.60 46.41
CA ARG A 18 -4.50 -14.35 47.16
C ARG A 18 -3.07 -13.83 46.97
N ALA A 19 -2.90 -12.72 46.27
CA ALA A 19 -1.60 -12.04 46.14
C ALA A 19 -1.46 -10.93 47.19
N THR A 20 -0.36 -11.00 47.93
CA THR A 20 0.03 -10.13 49.04
C THR A 20 0.51 -8.75 48.57
N ARG A 21 -0.01 -7.71 49.23
CA ARG A 21 0.35 -6.29 49.05
C ARG A 21 1.77 -6.04 49.59
N ARG A 22 2.71 -5.60 48.74
CA ARG A 22 3.93 -4.90 49.17
C ARG A 22 3.93 -3.49 48.59
N SER A 23 3.96 -2.53 49.49
CA SER A 23 4.04 -1.09 49.27
C SER A 23 5.48 -0.64 48.99
N GLN A 24 5.69 0.12 47.93
CA GLN A 24 6.86 0.99 47.74
C GLN A 24 6.48 2.27 46.97
N PRO A 25 7.24 3.37 47.11
CA PRO A 25 6.68 4.70 47.32
C PRO A 25 6.44 5.52 46.04
N ARG A 26 5.41 6.37 46.11
CA ARG A 26 5.06 7.40 45.11
C ARG A 26 6.16 8.47 45.03
N ARG A 27 6.80 8.60 43.87
CA ARG A 27 7.59 9.79 43.53
C ARG A 27 6.69 10.84 42.89
N ALA A 28 6.58 11.97 43.57
CA ALA A 28 5.89 13.16 43.12
C ALA A 28 6.59 13.77 41.90
N TRP A 29 5.86 13.99 40.81
CA TRP A 29 6.30 14.85 39.72
C TRP A 29 5.89 16.28 40.02
N ARG A 30 6.91 17.13 40.20
CA ARG A 30 6.82 18.58 40.39
C ARG A 30 6.41 19.24 39.07
N ARG A 31 5.52 20.23 39.17
CA ARG A 31 5.22 21.20 38.10
C ARG A 31 6.45 22.05 37.78
N SER A 32 6.70 22.28 36.50
CA SER A 32 7.52 23.39 35.99
C SER A 32 7.05 23.75 34.58
N SER A 33 6.65 25.00 34.38
CA SER A 33 6.55 25.70 33.10
C SER A 33 7.40 26.96 33.23
N PRO A 34 7.70 27.73 32.16
CA PRO A 34 7.95 27.39 30.76
C PRO A 34 9.35 27.91 30.32
N SER A 35 10.00 27.29 29.33
CA SER A 35 11.12 27.98 28.66
C SER A 35 11.33 27.55 27.20
N THR A 36 11.05 28.51 26.32
CA THR A 36 11.79 28.85 25.10
C THR A 36 11.69 27.93 23.88
N MET A 37 11.05 28.46 22.84
CA MET A 37 11.16 28.06 21.44
C MET A 37 12.62 27.81 20.99
N ARG A 38 12.83 26.70 20.29
CA ARG A 38 13.86 26.50 19.24
C ARG A 38 13.21 25.61 18.17
N SER A 39 12.72 26.21 17.08
CA SER A 39 13.39 26.27 15.78
C SER A 39 13.62 24.90 15.14
N THR A 40 12.65 24.50 14.31
CA THR A 40 12.83 23.99 12.93
C THR A 40 14.09 23.19 12.62
N GLU A 41 13.96 21.87 12.46
CA GLU A 41 14.80 21.08 11.56
C GLU A 41 13.91 20.15 10.74
N PHE A 42 13.59 20.58 9.51
CA PHE A 42 13.09 19.69 8.46
C PHE A 42 14.26 18.85 7.93
N PRO A 43 14.12 17.54 7.73
CA PRO A 43 15.19 16.73 7.15
C PRO A 43 15.54 17.23 5.75
N THR A 44 16.81 17.61 5.57
CA THR A 44 17.38 18.08 4.31
C THR A 44 17.40 16.93 3.29
N PHE A 45 16.35 16.84 2.46
CA PHE A 45 16.27 15.83 1.39
C PHE A 45 15.94 16.45 0.04
N LEU A 46 16.61 17.54 -0.33
CA LEU A 46 16.62 18.04 -1.70
C LEU A 46 18.03 18.52 -2.06
N THR A 47 18.90 17.60 -2.46
CA THR A 47 20.19 17.95 -3.08
C THR A 47 20.41 17.17 -4.36
N ARG A 48 19.73 17.62 -5.42
CA ARG A 48 20.29 17.99 -6.73
C ARG A 48 19.14 18.28 -7.68
N LEU A 49 19.04 19.53 -8.12
CA LEU A 49 18.33 19.87 -9.36
C LEU A 49 18.96 19.03 -10.49
N ARG A 50 18.29 17.95 -10.88
CA ARG A 50 18.58 17.25 -12.12
C ARG A 50 17.41 17.56 -13.04
N THR A 51 17.67 18.41 -14.03
CA THR A 51 16.81 18.57 -15.19
C THR A 51 16.68 17.21 -15.88
N THR A 52 15.60 16.47 -15.58
CA THR A 52 15.36 15.18 -16.21
C THR A 52 14.77 15.42 -17.58
N SER A 53 15.59 15.32 -18.62
CA SER A 53 15.17 15.43 -20.01
C SER A 53 14.46 14.15 -20.44
N ILE A 54 13.16 14.23 -20.73
CA ILE A 54 12.44 13.25 -21.56
C ILE A 54 12.05 13.98 -22.84
N GLY A 55 12.62 13.59 -23.98
CA GLY A 55 12.25 14.11 -25.30
C GLY A 55 12.63 15.57 -25.60
N GLY A 56 13.63 16.14 -24.91
CA GLY A 56 14.20 17.45 -25.27
C GLY A 56 13.37 18.68 -24.87
N LYS A 57 12.32 18.52 -24.05
CA LYS A 57 11.62 19.63 -23.39
C LYS A 57 11.96 19.64 -21.91
N THR A 58 12.58 20.72 -21.44
CA THR A 58 12.79 21.00 -20.01
C THR A 58 11.43 21.34 -19.39
N LEU A 59 10.74 20.36 -18.83
CA LEU A 59 9.61 20.65 -17.95
C LEU A 59 10.16 21.29 -16.67
N PRO A 60 9.47 22.28 -16.08
CA PRO A 60 9.82 22.76 -14.75
C PRO A 60 9.79 21.59 -13.75
N ASP A 61 10.57 21.68 -12.68
CA ASP A 61 10.55 20.75 -11.54
C ASP A 61 9.22 20.88 -10.79
N ALA A 62 8.16 20.43 -11.45
CA ALA A 62 6.79 20.54 -10.99
C ALA A 62 6.44 19.30 -10.19
N VAL A 63 5.97 19.53 -8.97
CA VAL A 63 5.57 18.50 -8.02
C VAL A 63 4.05 18.47 -7.91
N TYR A 64 3.46 17.31 -8.19
CA TYR A 64 2.04 17.05 -7.99
C TYR A 64 1.79 16.45 -6.61
N ILE A 65 0.92 17.07 -5.80
CA ILE A 65 0.57 16.54 -4.48
C ILE A 65 -0.60 15.57 -4.61
N SER A 66 -0.47 14.38 -4.03
CA SER A 66 -1.46 13.31 -4.10
C SER A 66 -1.72 12.71 -2.71
N GLY A 67 -2.98 12.43 -2.39
CA GLY A 67 -3.37 11.95 -1.07
C GLY A 67 -4.87 11.73 -0.89
N PRO A 68 -5.31 11.25 0.28
CA PRO A 68 -6.74 11.16 0.60
C PRO A 68 -7.36 12.55 0.76
N MET A 69 -8.55 12.74 0.17
CA MET A 69 -9.35 13.98 0.30
C MET A 69 -10.75 13.69 0.84
N ARG A 70 -11.52 12.85 0.14
CA ARG A 70 -12.92 12.55 0.50
C ARG A 70 -12.99 11.75 1.80
N GLY A 71 -13.99 12.06 2.63
CA GLY A 71 -14.20 11.40 3.93
C GLY A 71 -13.34 11.94 5.07
N LEU A 72 -12.46 12.91 4.80
CA LEU A 72 -11.67 13.62 5.81
C LEU A 72 -12.24 15.02 6.10
N PRO A 73 -12.00 15.57 7.31
CA PRO A 73 -12.36 16.95 7.62
C PRO A 73 -11.78 17.94 6.60
N ASN A 74 -12.60 18.90 6.16
CA ASN A 74 -12.22 19.92 5.17
C ASN A 74 -11.57 19.37 3.89
N PHE A 75 -11.95 18.15 3.47
CA PHE A 75 -11.35 17.45 2.32
C PHE A 75 -9.82 17.34 2.38
N ASN A 76 -9.26 17.38 3.59
CA ASN A 76 -7.82 17.40 3.84
C ASN A 76 -7.08 18.63 3.27
N TYR A 77 -7.79 19.70 2.88
CA TYR A 77 -7.21 20.90 2.27
C TYR A 77 -6.10 21.53 3.12
N ASP A 78 -6.22 21.50 4.45
CA ASP A 78 -5.22 22.05 5.36
C ASP A 78 -3.85 21.37 5.18
N LEU A 79 -3.83 20.03 5.03
CA LEU A 79 -2.58 19.29 4.81
C LEU A 79 -2.04 19.54 3.40
N PHE A 80 -2.90 19.51 2.38
CA PHE A 80 -2.49 19.78 1.00
C PHE A 80 -1.87 21.18 0.87
N ASN A 81 -2.52 22.20 1.42
CA ASN A 81 -2.08 23.59 1.31
C ASN A 81 -0.80 23.84 2.14
N SER A 82 -0.68 23.29 3.35
CA SER A 82 0.54 23.45 4.15
C SER A 82 1.76 22.75 3.52
N VAL A 83 1.57 21.59 2.91
CA VAL A 83 2.62 20.91 2.12
C VAL A 83 2.95 21.72 0.87
N ALA A 84 1.94 22.23 0.16
CA ALA A 84 2.15 23.06 -1.02
C ALA A 84 2.98 24.31 -0.70
N ASP A 85 2.68 24.99 0.40
CA ASP A 85 3.44 26.17 0.85
C ASP A 85 4.89 25.82 1.17
N SER A 86 5.13 24.69 1.85
CA SER A 86 6.47 24.22 2.20
C SER A 86 7.31 23.87 0.95
N LEU A 87 6.69 23.21 -0.03
CA LEU A 87 7.33 22.87 -1.31
C LEU A 87 7.62 24.14 -2.14
N ARG A 88 6.68 25.10 -2.18
CA ARG A 88 6.87 26.42 -2.83
C ARG A 88 7.99 27.23 -2.20
N GLN A 89 8.08 27.25 -0.86
CA GLN A 89 9.18 27.91 -0.14
C GLN A 89 10.55 27.30 -0.46
N SER A 90 10.58 26.04 -0.87
CA SER A 90 11.78 25.35 -1.35
C SER A 90 12.11 25.63 -2.83
N GLY A 91 11.33 26.47 -3.51
CA GLY A 91 11.54 26.88 -4.89
C GLY A 91 10.90 25.99 -5.95
N MET A 92 10.07 25.02 -5.56
CA MET A 92 9.39 24.11 -6.49
C MET A 92 8.11 24.73 -7.07
N VAL A 93 7.78 24.32 -8.30
CA VAL A 93 6.46 24.59 -8.88
C VAL A 93 5.49 23.54 -8.35
N VAL A 94 4.46 23.94 -7.61
CA VAL A 94 3.54 23.00 -6.98
C VAL A 94 2.21 22.95 -7.72
N LEU A 95 1.79 21.74 -8.06
CA LEU A 95 0.50 21.40 -8.64
C LEU A 95 -0.33 20.73 -7.54
N ASN A 96 -1.23 21.51 -6.92
CA ASN A 96 -2.02 21.10 -5.76
C ASN A 96 -3.50 20.92 -6.14
N PRO A 97 -4.06 19.68 -6.14
CA PRO A 97 -5.47 19.44 -6.45
C PRO A 97 -6.44 20.18 -5.52
N ALA A 98 -6.04 20.52 -4.30
CA ALA A 98 -6.87 21.27 -3.36
C ALA A 98 -7.15 22.72 -3.80
N GLU A 99 -6.41 23.22 -4.79
CA GLU A 99 -6.60 24.56 -5.38
C GLU A 99 -7.52 24.52 -6.61
N ASN A 100 -7.96 23.35 -7.05
CA ASN A 100 -8.87 23.23 -8.17
C ASN A 100 -10.28 23.71 -7.81
N PHE A 101 -10.93 24.36 -8.78
CA PHE A 101 -12.35 24.75 -8.75
C PHE A 101 -12.78 25.58 -7.52
N ASP A 102 -11.85 26.29 -6.87
CA ASP A 102 -12.12 27.11 -5.68
C ASP A 102 -12.87 26.37 -4.55
N GLY A 103 -12.66 25.04 -4.46
CA GLY A 103 -13.33 24.19 -3.48
C GLY A 103 -14.82 23.93 -3.76
N ASP A 104 -15.31 24.25 -4.97
CA ASP A 104 -16.59 23.74 -5.47
C ASP A 104 -16.61 22.22 -5.30
N GLN A 105 -17.74 21.70 -4.83
CA GLN A 105 -17.97 20.27 -4.57
C GLN A 105 -19.20 19.75 -5.34
N SER A 106 -19.86 20.62 -6.11
CA SER A 106 -21.09 20.30 -6.84
C SER A 106 -20.84 19.66 -8.21
N ARG A 107 -19.60 19.71 -8.70
CA ARG A 107 -19.19 19.14 -9.99
C ARG A 107 -19.23 17.63 -10.02
N GLU A 108 -19.30 17.08 -11.22
CA GLU A 108 -19.19 15.65 -11.38
C GLU A 108 -17.81 15.14 -10.98
N ILE A 109 -17.77 13.93 -10.40
CA ILE A 109 -16.53 13.25 -10.03
C ILE A 109 -15.54 13.19 -11.21
N SER A 110 -16.06 13.01 -12.41
CA SER A 110 -15.27 12.90 -13.64
C SER A 110 -14.57 14.21 -14.03
N GLU A 111 -15.04 15.37 -13.56
CA GLU A 111 -14.38 16.66 -13.79
C GLU A 111 -13.13 16.80 -12.92
N TYR A 112 -13.21 16.43 -11.63
CA TYR A 112 -12.04 16.43 -10.73
C TYR A 112 -10.96 15.49 -11.24
N ILE A 113 -11.31 14.23 -11.52
CA ILE A 113 -10.33 13.24 -12.00
C ILE A 113 -9.62 13.72 -13.28
N ARG A 114 -10.35 14.36 -14.21
CA ARG A 114 -9.74 14.91 -15.43
C ARG A 114 -8.76 16.03 -15.12
N ALA A 115 -9.13 16.98 -14.25
CA ALA A 115 -8.25 18.07 -13.86
C ALA A 115 -6.99 17.56 -13.14
N ASP A 116 -7.17 16.63 -12.21
CA ASP A 116 -6.11 16.01 -11.42
C ASP A 116 -5.10 15.28 -12.31
N VAL A 117 -5.58 14.44 -13.24
CA VAL A 117 -4.73 13.78 -14.23
C VAL A 117 -4.02 14.80 -15.13
N GLN A 118 -4.70 15.85 -15.58
CA GLN A 118 -4.07 16.89 -16.39
C GLN A 118 -2.97 17.66 -15.66
N MET A 119 -3.08 17.83 -14.33
CA MET A 119 -2.03 18.39 -13.49
C MET A 119 -0.87 17.40 -13.36
N LEU A 120 -1.16 16.14 -13.01
CA LEU A 120 -0.15 15.10 -12.88
C LEU A 120 0.69 14.93 -14.17
N LEU A 121 0.07 15.00 -15.34
CA LEU A 121 0.77 14.92 -16.64
C LEU A 121 1.76 16.07 -16.91
N LYS A 122 1.67 17.17 -16.16
CA LYS A 122 2.59 18.31 -16.24
C LYS A 122 3.72 18.24 -15.21
N ALA A 123 3.67 17.29 -14.29
CA ALA A 123 4.63 17.12 -13.21
C ALA A 123 5.83 16.27 -13.64
N SER A 124 6.98 16.51 -13.02
CA SER A 124 8.14 15.60 -13.05
C SER A 124 8.24 14.72 -11.80
N MET A 125 7.49 15.08 -10.75
CA MET A 125 7.46 14.40 -9.45
C MET A 125 6.03 14.29 -8.92
N ILE A 126 5.72 13.18 -8.25
CA ILE A 126 4.55 13.03 -7.39
C ILE A 126 4.98 13.01 -5.92
N PHE A 127 4.26 13.76 -5.08
CA PHE A 127 4.45 13.83 -3.64
C PHE A 127 3.24 13.24 -2.92
N LEU A 128 3.44 12.09 -2.27
CA LEU A 128 2.38 11.28 -1.67
C LEU A 128 2.19 11.62 -0.19
N LEU A 129 0.98 12.00 0.19
CA LEU A 129 0.58 12.30 1.56
C LEU A 129 0.28 11.01 2.36
N PRO A 130 0.25 11.07 3.71
CA PRO A 130 -0.09 9.92 4.54
C PRO A 130 -1.46 9.32 4.18
N GLY A 131 -1.54 7.99 4.17
CA GLY A 131 -2.75 7.27 3.78
C GLY A 131 -3.01 7.20 2.27
N TRP A 132 -2.04 7.56 1.42
CA TRP A 132 -2.18 7.45 -0.04
C TRP A 132 -2.53 6.02 -0.49
N GLN A 133 -2.07 5.00 0.23
CA GLN A 133 -2.36 3.59 -0.05
C GLN A 133 -3.84 3.24 -0.01
N ASP A 134 -4.61 3.95 0.79
CA ASP A 134 -6.03 3.68 1.03
C ASP A 134 -6.93 4.61 0.19
N SER A 135 -6.35 5.61 -0.48
CA SER A 135 -7.07 6.53 -1.37
C SER A 135 -7.11 5.98 -2.79
N GLU A 136 -8.31 5.65 -3.29
CA GLU A 136 -8.49 5.17 -4.68
C GLU A 136 -7.89 6.15 -5.71
N GLY A 137 -8.11 7.46 -5.51
CA GLY A 137 -7.56 8.50 -6.38
C GLY A 137 -6.03 8.55 -6.33
N ALA A 138 -5.45 8.57 -5.12
CA ALA A 138 -4.00 8.64 -4.98
C ALA A 138 -3.29 7.39 -5.52
N ARG A 139 -3.89 6.20 -5.38
CA ARG A 139 -3.38 4.97 -5.99
C ARG A 139 -3.39 5.03 -7.52
N LEU A 140 -4.45 5.57 -8.12
CA LEU A 140 -4.53 5.76 -9.56
C LEU A 140 -3.41 6.70 -10.05
N GLU A 141 -3.26 7.84 -9.39
CA GLU A 141 -2.22 8.83 -9.68
C GLU A 141 -0.81 8.26 -9.50
N TYR A 142 -0.58 7.48 -8.45
CA TYR A 142 0.67 6.76 -8.23
C TYR A 142 1.00 5.79 -9.38
N LEU A 143 0.01 5.03 -9.86
CA LEU A 143 0.21 4.12 -10.99
C LEU A 143 0.53 4.87 -12.28
N VAL A 144 -0.16 6.00 -12.53
CA VAL A 144 0.14 6.89 -13.67
C VAL A 144 1.57 7.44 -13.54
N ALA A 145 1.95 7.95 -12.37
CA ALA A 145 3.29 8.47 -12.10
C ALA A 145 4.38 7.41 -12.34
N LYS A 146 4.18 6.18 -11.85
CA LYS A 146 5.09 5.05 -12.12
C LYS A 146 5.21 4.75 -13.61
N ALA A 147 4.10 4.70 -14.33
CA ALA A 147 4.09 4.40 -15.76
C ALA A 147 4.80 5.49 -16.59
N LEU A 148 4.73 6.74 -16.15
CA LEU A 148 5.42 7.88 -16.77
C LEU A 148 6.88 8.03 -16.34
N GLY A 149 7.32 7.26 -15.33
CA GLY A 149 8.68 7.36 -14.78
C GLY A 149 8.92 8.63 -13.98
N LEU A 150 7.88 9.19 -13.35
CA LEU A 150 8.02 10.36 -12.46
C LEU A 150 8.82 9.99 -11.20
N GLU A 151 9.46 10.98 -10.61
CA GLU A 151 10.05 10.83 -9.28
C GLU A 151 8.94 10.68 -8.23
N ILE A 152 9.06 9.69 -7.35
CA ILE A 152 8.06 9.41 -6.32
C ILE A 152 8.64 9.78 -4.96
N VAL A 153 8.08 10.80 -4.35
CA VAL A 153 8.46 11.29 -3.02
C VAL A 153 7.29 11.09 -2.07
N HIS A 154 7.59 10.80 -0.80
CA HIS A 154 6.59 10.59 0.23
C HIS A 154 6.73 11.67 1.30
N HIS A 155 5.59 12.10 1.85
CA HIS A 155 5.56 12.86 3.09
C HIS A 155 6.26 12.06 4.20
N ALA A 156 6.89 12.75 5.17
CA ALA A 156 7.65 12.10 6.24
C ALA A 156 6.81 11.09 7.05
N ASP A 157 5.53 11.40 7.26
CA ASP A 157 4.57 10.55 7.97
C ASP A 157 3.84 9.54 7.07
N ALA A 158 4.14 9.52 5.76
CA ALA A 158 3.54 8.55 4.86
C ALA A 158 4.32 7.23 4.90
N ASP A 159 3.61 6.12 5.04
CA ASP A 159 4.20 4.81 4.77
C ASP A 159 4.55 4.76 3.27
N PRO A 160 5.79 4.45 2.87
CA PRO A 160 6.16 4.33 1.46
C PRO A 160 5.79 2.97 0.85
N THR A 161 5.24 2.06 1.64
CA THR A 161 4.98 0.69 1.23
C THR A 161 3.80 0.61 0.27
N GLU A 162 4.06 0.16 -0.98
CA GLU A 162 3.04 -0.14 -1.98
C GLU A 162 2.09 -1.25 -1.46
N PRO A 163 0.76 -1.13 -1.60
CA PRO A 163 -0.19 -2.16 -1.20
C PRO A 163 0.14 -3.55 -1.77
N ALA A 164 -0.13 -4.61 -0.99
CA ALA A 164 0.33 -5.96 -1.32
C ALA A 164 -0.31 -6.46 -2.62
N GLU A 165 -1.57 -6.13 -2.86
CA GLU A 165 -2.32 -6.47 -4.07
C GLU A 165 -1.80 -5.73 -5.30
N MET A 166 -1.37 -4.47 -5.18
CA MET A 166 -0.75 -3.73 -6.28
C MET A 166 0.62 -4.33 -6.62
N THR A 167 1.40 -4.65 -5.58
CA THR A 167 2.70 -5.31 -5.71
C THR A 167 2.56 -6.65 -6.42
N ALA A 168 1.64 -7.50 -5.95
CA ALA A 168 1.37 -8.81 -6.52
C ALA A 168 0.87 -8.71 -7.98
N ALA A 169 -0.09 -7.82 -8.25
CA ALA A 169 -0.61 -7.62 -9.61
C ALA A 169 0.48 -7.17 -10.57
N ARG A 170 1.31 -6.20 -10.17
CA ARG A 170 2.47 -5.75 -10.95
C ARG A 170 3.43 -6.91 -11.21
N ILE A 171 3.78 -7.69 -10.19
CA ILE A 171 4.70 -8.82 -10.33
C ILE A 171 4.17 -9.86 -11.36
N VAL A 172 2.89 -10.21 -11.29
CA VAL A 172 2.30 -11.25 -12.15
C VAL A 172 2.02 -10.73 -13.56
N ARG A 173 1.70 -9.45 -13.71
CA ARG A 173 1.29 -8.84 -14.99
C ARG A 173 2.43 -8.12 -15.71
N ASN A 174 3.59 -7.93 -15.08
CA ASN A 174 4.75 -7.31 -15.73
C ASN A 174 5.33 -8.23 -16.82
N GLY A 175 5.45 -7.68 -18.03
CA GLY A 175 5.95 -8.37 -19.22
C GLY A 175 7.37 -8.91 -19.08
N GLU A 176 8.22 -8.33 -18.22
CA GLU A 176 9.59 -8.82 -18.00
C GLU A 176 9.62 -10.25 -17.45
N ARG A 177 8.74 -10.58 -16.49
CA ARG A 177 8.65 -11.95 -15.97
C ARG A 177 7.99 -12.89 -16.97
N GLN A 178 6.99 -12.42 -17.72
CA GLN A 178 6.37 -13.21 -18.79
C GLN A 178 7.35 -13.52 -19.92
N ALA A 179 8.29 -12.62 -20.21
CA ALA A 179 9.33 -12.83 -21.22
C ALA A 179 10.36 -13.89 -20.78
N VAL A 180 10.59 -14.05 -19.47
CA VAL A 180 11.54 -15.02 -18.92
C VAL A 180 10.90 -16.40 -18.73
N TYR A 181 9.67 -16.45 -18.22
CA TYR A 181 9.04 -17.71 -17.79
C TYR A 181 7.88 -18.17 -18.71
N GLY A 182 7.39 -17.33 -19.62
CA GLY A 182 6.20 -17.57 -20.41
C GLY A 182 4.91 -17.13 -19.71
N HIS A 183 3.75 -17.51 -20.25
CA HIS A 183 2.49 -17.20 -19.58
C HIS A 183 2.39 -18.03 -18.28
N PRO A 184 1.87 -17.48 -17.16
CA PRO A 184 1.72 -18.24 -15.92
C PRO A 184 0.98 -19.58 -16.08
N SER A 185 0.09 -19.72 -17.08
CA SER A 185 -0.55 -21.01 -17.36
C SER A 185 0.44 -22.11 -17.76
N ASP A 186 1.51 -21.76 -18.46
CA ASP A 186 2.42 -22.72 -19.06
C ASP A 186 3.32 -23.33 -17.99
N ASP A 187 3.82 -22.48 -17.09
CA ASP A 187 4.58 -22.89 -15.91
C ASP A 187 3.78 -23.83 -15.00
N PHE A 188 2.49 -23.52 -14.79
CA PHE A 188 1.65 -24.30 -13.90
C PHE A 188 1.25 -25.63 -14.55
N ARG A 189 1.04 -25.65 -15.88
CA ARG A 189 0.88 -26.91 -16.63
C ARG A 189 2.12 -27.79 -16.59
N ARG A 190 3.31 -27.20 -16.72
CA ARG A 190 4.58 -27.95 -16.61
C ARG A 190 4.73 -28.55 -15.22
N THR A 191 4.56 -27.72 -14.18
CA THR A 191 4.60 -28.17 -12.78
C THR A 191 3.55 -29.25 -12.50
N ALA A 192 2.35 -29.14 -13.05
CA ALA A 192 1.29 -30.12 -12.91
C ALA A 192 1.69 -31.49 -13.49
N LYS A 193 2.34 -31.53 -14.66
CA LYS A 193 2.89 -32.77 -15.24
C LYS A 193 3.97 -33.38 -14.36
N GLU A 194 4.87 -32.55 -13.83
CA GLU A 194 5.94 -33.00 -12.92
C GLU A 194 5.33 -33.59 -11.64
N TRP A 195 4.38 -32.91 -11.02
CA TRP A 195 3.70 -33.38 -9.81
C TRP A 195 2.88 -34.64 -10.09
N SER A 196 2.28 -34.76 -11.27
CA SER A 196 1.53 -35.96 -11.64
C SER A 196 2.43 -37.21 -11.66
N ALA A 197 3.63 -37.07 -12.21
CA ALA A 197 4.63 -38.13 -12.21
C ALA A 197 5.10 -38.49 -10.79
N VAL A 198 5.27 -37.50 -9.92
CA VAL A 198 5.69 -37.70 -8.53
C VAL A 198 4.62 -38.39 -7.69
N PHE A 199 3.35 -37.96 -7.80
CA PHE A 199 2.27 -38.46 -6.95
C PHE A 199 1.53 -39.67 -7.52
N GLY A 200 1.84 -40.11 -8.74
CA GLY A 200 1.20 -41.25 -9.38
C GLY A 200 -0.30 -41.04 -9.69
N ARG A 201 -0.74 -39.79 -9.76
CA ARG A 201 -2.10 -39.39 -10.15
C ARG A 201 -2.03 -38.16 -11.04
N GLU A 202 -3.06 -37.93 -11.84
CA GLU A 202 -3.17 -36.67 -12.56
C GLU A 202 -3.33 -35.50 -11.57
N VAL A 203 -2.55 -34.45 -11.77
CA VAL A 203 -2.60 -33.17 -11.06
C VAL A 203 -2.93 -32.09 -12.07
N GLN A 204 -3.91 -31.25 -11.76
CA GLN A 204 -4.32 -30.13 -12.60
C GLN A 204 -3.53 -28.86 -12.30
N PRO A 205 -3.34 -27.94 -13.27
CA PRO A 205 -2.65 -26.66 -13.03
C PRO A 205 -3.28 -25.82 -11.90
N LEU A 206 -4.59 -25.88 -11.75
CA LEU A 206 -5.30 -25.23 -10.65
C LEU A 206 -4.96 -25.83 -9.28
N GLU A 207 -4.71 -27.14 -9.19
CA GLU A 207 -4.24 -27.79 -7.95
C GLU A 207 -2.83 -27.33 -7.58
N VAL A 208 -1.96 -27.11 -8.57
CA VAL A 208 -0.64 -26.52 -8.32
C VAL A 208 -0.78 -25.13 -7.71
N ALA A 209 -1.63 -24.26 -8.29
CA ALA A 209 -1.87 -22.92 -7.76
C ALA A 209 -2.39 -22.94 -6.32
N ILE A 210 -3.36 -23.81 -6.04
CA ILE A 210 -3.88 -23.99 -4.67
C ILE A 210 -2.77 -24.47 -3.73
N GLY A 211 -1.96 -25.45 -4.13
CA GLY A 211 -0.84 -25.96 -3.33
C GLY A 211 0.19 -24.87 -3.02
N MET A 212 0.51 -24.01 -3.99
CA MET A 212 1.43 -22.89 -3.80
C MET A 212 0.87 -21.84 -2.82
N VAL A 213 -0.43 -21.54 -2.88
CA VAL A 213 -1.09 -20.68 -1.88
C VAL A 213 -1.03 -21.32 -0.50
N GLN A 214 -1.36 -22.62 -0.38
CA GLN A 214 -1.31 -23.35 0.89
C GLN A 214 0.07 -23.32 1.55
N LEU A 215 1.15 -23.41 0.76
CA LEU A 215 2.51 -23.27 1.26
C LEU A 215 2.77 -21.89 1.89
N LYS A 216 2.24 -20.83 1.29
CA LYS A 216 2.35 -19.46 1.85
C LYS A 216 1.49 -19.29 3.09
N LEU A 217 0.28 -19.82 3.11
CA LEU A 217 -0.59 -19.84 4.28
C LEU A 217 0.06 -20.58 5.46
N SER A 218 0.71 -21.72 5.20
CA SER A 218 1.44 -22.48 6.22
C SER A 218 2.53 -21.63 6.90
N ARG A 219 3.27 -20.81 6.13
CA ARG A 219 4.27 -19.89 6.71
C ARG A 219 3.63 -18.82 7.59
N LEU A 220 2.47 -18.30 7.20
CA LEU A 220 1.77 -17.25 7.97
C LEU A 220 1.25 -17.75 9.33
N ILE A 221 1.08 -19.06 9.54
CA ILE A 221 0.77 -19.62 10.86
C ILE A 221 1.88 -19.29 11.87
N GLY A 222 3.14 -19.42 11.46
CA GLY A 222 4.30 -19.11 12.31
C GLY A 222 4.66 -17.62 12.30
N THR A 223 4.39 -16.92 11.20
CA THR A 223 4.75 -15.50 11.00
C THR A 223 3.60 -14.70 10.36
N PRO A 224 2.58 -14.31 11.12
CA PRO A 224 1.35 -13.68 10.56
C PRO A 224 1.59 -12.39 9.77
N GLY A 225 2.66 -11.64 10.08
CA GLY A 225 3.02 -10.40 9.41
C GLY A 225 4.00 -10.55 8.24
N HIS A 226 4.30 -11.76 7.78
CA HIS A 226 5.31 -11.98 6.75
C HIS A 226 4.82 -11.53 5.35
N ARG A 227 5.13 -10.29 4.99
CA ARG A 227 4.62 -9.58 3.81
C ARG A 227 4.83 -10.34 2.49
N ASP A 228 6.01 -10.93 2.27
CA ASP A 228 6.29 -11.66 1.04
C ASP A 228 5.35 -12.85 0.85
N SER A 229 4.96 -13.54 1.94
CA SER A 229 4.01 -14.65 1.84
C SER A 229 2.59 -14.17 1.54
N ILE A 230 2.21 -12.96 1.98
CA ILE A 230 0.93 -12.34 1.60
C ILE A 230 0.95 -12.00 0.11
N ILE A 231 2.01 -11.34 -0.38
CA ILE A 231 2.18 -10.97 -1.79
C ILE A 231 2.17 -12.22 -2.67
N ASP A 232 2.92 -13.26 -2.28
CA ASP A 232 2.97 -14.52 -3.02
C ASP A 232 1.59 -15.20 -3.10
N ALA A 233 0.85 -15.24 -1.99
CA ALA A 233 -0.48 -15.84 -1.95
C ALA A 233 -1.44 -15.09 -2.90
N ILE A 234 -1.45 -13.76 -2.86
CA ILE A 234 -2.23 -12.94 -3.80
C ILE A 234 -1.79 -13.20 -5.24
N GLY A 235 -0.47 -13.22 -5.49
CA GLY A 235 0.10 -13.47 -6.81
C GLY A 235 -0.32 -14.81 -7.39
N TYR A 236 -0.30 -15.88 -6.59
CA TYR A 236 -0.76 -17.21 -7.03
C TYR A 236 -2.27 -17.26 -7.29
N MET A 237 -3.08 -16.50 -6.55
CA MET A 237 -4.51 -16.38 -6.86
C MET A 237 -4.78 -15.61 -8.16
N ILE A 238 -3.95 -14.61 -8.49
CA ILE A 238 -4.01 -13.96 -9.80
C ILE A 238 -3.62 -14.97 -10.90
N CYS A 239 -2.57 -15.79 -10.69
CA CYS A 239 -2.23 -16.85 -11.63
C CYS A 239 -3.37 -17.87 -11.80
N TYR A 240 -4.04 -18.25 -10.70
CA TYR A 240 -5.21 -19.14 -10.72
C TYR A 240 -6.32 -18.59 -11.62
N GLU A 241 -6.69 -17.32 -11.45
CA GLU A 241 -7.68 -16.65 -12.31
C GLU A 241 -7.25 -16.66 -13.78
N ARG A 242 -5.98 -16.35 -14.07
CA ARG A 242 -5.45 -16.34 -15.44
C ARG A 242 -5.45 -17.72 -16.09
N ILE A 243 -5.27 -18.80 -15.31
CA ILE A 243 -5.43 -20.17 -15.80
C ILE A 243 -6.90 -20.43 -16.15
N ILE A 244 -7.87 -19.93 -15.39
CA ILE A 244 -9.29 -20.08 -15.77
C ILE A 244 -9.59 -19.31 -17.07
N GLN A 245 -9.04 -18.10 -17.22
CA GLN A 245 -9.33 -17.23 -18.36
C GLN A 245 -8.62 -17.64 -19.66
N HIS A 246 -7.46 -18.30 -19.56
CA HIS A 246 -6.57 -18.56 -20.70
C HIS A 246 -5.96 -19.97 -20.72
N GLY A 247 -6.40 -20.85 -19.82
CA GLY A 247 -5.93 -22.24 -19.65
C GLY A 247 -6.53 -23.22 -20.64
#